data_AF-A0A0A0BCE0-F1
#
_entry.id   AF-A0A0A0BCE0-F1
#
_cell.length_a   1.000
_cell.length_b   1.000
_cell.length_c   1.000
_cell.angle_alpha   90.00
_cell.angle_beta   90.00
_cell.angle_gamma   90.00
#
_symmetry.space_group_name_H-M   'P 1'
#
loop_
_entity.id
_entity.type
_entity.pdbx_description
1 polymer ?
#
loop_
_entity_poly.entity_id
_entity_poly.type
_entity_poly.pdbx_seq_one_letter_code
_entity_poly.pdbx_strand_id
1 'polypeptide(L)'
;MIRESYERYLDREVDPGGLETWLAATGAGLQLLDLDAILVSSAEFRAGSDDRAWVTDVYEAVLERVPDAAEVDYWEGVLARGTGHADVARYFLHSPEHLTAVVEGLYVELLRRPADPSGRAHWVAALQAGMRLEALVAALVSSEEYRASSAS
;
A
#
# COMPACT_ATOMS: atom_id res chain seq x y z
N MET A 1 -0.12 -3.77 10.50
CA MET A 1 -0.29 -4.27 9.11
C MET A 1 -1.78 -4.46 8.79
N ILE A 2 -2.43 -5.63 8.94
CA ILE A 2 -3.86 -5.79 8.50
C ILE A 2 -4.84 -4.82 9.18
N ARG A 3 -4.73 -4.60 10.51
CA ARG A 3 -5.59 -3.65 11.23
C ARG A 3 -5.38 -2.21 10.74
N GLU A 4 -4.12 -1.81 10.59
CA GLU A 4 -3.75 -0.49 10.06
C GLU A 4 -4.27 -0.28 8.63
N SER A 5 -4.29 -1.31 7.78
CA SER A 5 -4.88 -1.22 6.44
C SER A 5 -6.38 -0.91 6.50
N TYR A 6 -7.10 -1.57 7.41
CA TYR A 6 -8.53 -1.32 7.63
C TYR A 6 -8.80 0.07 8.20
N GLU A 7 -8.03 0.50 9.20
CA GLU A 7 -8.14 1.86 9.74
C GLU A 7 -7.82 2.91 8.68
N ARG A 8 -6.75 2.71 7.90
CA ARG A 8 -6.33 3.66 6.86
C ARG A 8 -7.33 3.78 5.72
N TYR A 9 -7.86 2.66 5.21
CA TYR A 9 -8.68 2.68 4.00
C TYR A 9 -10.18 2.68 4.27
N LEU A 10 -10.64 2.10 5.37
CA LEU A 10 -12.07 1.92 5.64
C LEU A 10 -12.55 2.66 6.90
N ASP A 11 -11.66 3.37 7.60
CA ASP A 11 -11.94 4.09 8.85
C ASP A 11 -12.67 3.24 9.89
N ARG A 12 -12.28 1.96 9.98
CA ARG A 12 -12.85 1.01 10.94
C ARG A 12 -11.89 -0.10 11.27
N GLU A 13 -12.19 -0.80 12.36
CA GLU A 13 -11.50 -2.04 12.69
C GLU A 13 -11.99 -3.20 11.80
N VAL A 14 -11.06 -4.11 11.49
CA VAL A 14 -11.40 -5.43 10.95
C VAL A 14 -12.05 -6.28 12.04
N ASP A 15 -13.16 -6.93 11.72
CA ASP A 15 -13.83 -7.83 12.66
C ASP A 15 -12.98 -9.11 12.88
N PRO A 16 -13.18 -9.84 14.01
CA PRO A 16 -12.37 -11.02 14.30
C PRO A 16 -12.37 -12.10 13.21
N GLY A 17 -13.52 -12.34 12.56
CA GLY A 17 -13.63 -13.35 11.50
C GLY A 17 -12.96 -12.91 10.21
N GLY A 18 -13.11 -11.64 9.84
CA GLY A 18 -12.37 -11.01 8.75
C GLY A 18 -10.86 -11.08 8.97
N LEU A 19 -10.39 -10.79 10.18
CA LEU A 19 -8.97 -10.86 10.53
C LEU A 19 -8.42 -12.29 10.39
N GLU A 20 -9.14 -13.29 10.88
CA GLU A 20 -8.75 -14.70 10.71
C GLU A 20 -8.66 -15.09 9.23
N THR A 21 -9.62 -14.63 8.41
CA THR A 21 -9.62 -14.86 6.96
C THR A 21 -8.36 -14.25 6.30
N TRP A 22 -8.03 -13.00 6.64
CA TRP A 22 -6.86 -12.34 6.08
C TRP A 22 -5.53 -12.91 6.57
N LEU A 23 -5.46 -13.34 7.83
CA LEU A 23 -4.29 -14.05 8.35
C LEU A 23 -4.07 -15.38 7.63
N ALA A 24 -5.15 -16.14 7.35
CA ALA A 24 -5.04 -17.37 6.57
C ALA A 24 -4.60 -17.10 5.13
N ALA A 25 -5.17 -16.07 4.48
CA ALA A 25 -4.84 -15.70 3.11
C ALA A 25 -3.37 -15.24 2.97
N THR A 26 -2.90 -14.39 3.88
CA THR A 26 -1.50 -13.92 3.88
C THR A 26 -0.53 -15.05 4.24
N GLY A 27 -0.93 -15.97 5.13
CA GLY A 27 -0.22 -17.22 5.40
C GLY A 27 -0.12 -18.15 4.17
N ALA A 28 -1.12 -18.12 3.29
CA ALA A 28 -1.14 -18.86 2.03
C ALA A 28 -0.43 -18.13 0.87
N GLY A 29 0.13 -16.94 1.10
CA GLY A 29 0.94 -16.21 0.14
C GLY A 29 0.32 -14.95 -0.46
N LEU A 30 -0.88 -14.54 -0.04
CA LEU A 30 -1.42 -13.22 -0.41
C LEU A 30 -0.49 -12.13 0.13
N GLN A 31 -0.11 -11.17 -0.71
CA GLN A 31 0.72 -10.04 -0.29
C GLN A 31 -0.15 -8.99 0.40
N LEU A 32 0.40 -8.26 1.38
CA LEU A 32 -0.36 -7.19 2.04
C LEU A 32 -0.83 -6.11 1.05
N LEU A 33 0.00 -5.75 0.06
CA LEU A 33 -0.39 -4.81 -0.99
C LEU A 33 -1.58 -5.30 -1.83
N ASP A 34 -1.74 -6.61 -2.00
CA ASP A 34 -2.90 -7.19 -2.67
C ASP A 34 -4.16 -7.16 -1.80
N LEU A 35 -3.99 -7.37 -0.49
CA LEU A 35 -5.07 -7.16 0.47
C LEU A 35 -5.52 -5.69 0.44
N ASP A 36 -4.60 -4.74 0.47
CA ASP A 36 -4.89 -3.31 0.42
C ASP A 36 -5.63 -2.95 -0.89
N ALA A 37 -5.25 -3.56 -2.01
CA ALA A 37 -5.94 -3.38 -3.30
C ALA A 37 -7.39 -3.87 -3.23
N ILE A 38 -7.66 -4.96 -2.51
CA ILE A 38 -9.02 -5.45 -2.29
C ILE A 38 -9.82 -4.46 -1.42
N LEU A 39 -9.22 -3.87 -0.38
CA LEU A 39 -9.91 -2.89 0.46
C LEU A 39 -10.22 -1.61 -0.32
N VAL A 40 -9.25 -1.04 -1.02
CA VAL A 40 -9.37 0.22 -1.79
C VAL A 40 -10.32 0.08 -2.99
N SER A 41 -10.47 -1.11 -3.55
CA SER A 41 -11.44 -1.36 -4.63
C SER A 41 -12.81 -1.84 -4.13
N SER A 42 -12.99 -2.00 -2.83
CA SER A 42 -14.23 -2.52 -2.25
C SER A 42 -15.40 -1.55 -2.42
N ALA A 43 -16.62 -2.09 -2.36
CA ALA A 43 -17.82 -1.27 -2.35
C ALA A 43 -17.89 -0.32 -1.14
N GLU A 44 -17.24 -0.69 -0.03
CA GLU A 44 -17.16 0.10 1.19
C GLU A 44 -16.27 1.33 0.98
N PHE A 45 -15.04 1.14 0.49
CA PHE A 45 -14.14 2.24 0.15
C PHE A 45 -14.77 3.17 -0.88
N ARG A 46 -15.39 2.59 -1.91
CA ARG A 46 -16.09 3.37 -2.94
C ARG A 46 -17.25 4.19 -2.38
N ALA A 47 -17.92 3.76 -1.31
CA ALA A 47 -19.04 4.48 -0.69
C ALA A 47 -20.15 5.00 -1.65
N GLY A 48 -20.30 4.41 -2.85
CA GLY A 48 -21.23 4.88 -3.88
C GLY A 48 -20.69 5.96 -4.83
N SER A 49 -19.42 6.34 -4.70
CA SER A 49 -18.68 7.21 -5.63
C SER A 49 -18.76 6.69 -7.07
N ASP A 50 -18.80 7.62 -8.02
CA ASP A 50 -18.52 7.32 -9.42
C ASP A 50 -17.03 7.09 -9.66
N ASP A 51 -16.66 6.67 -10.86
CA ASP A 51 -15.28 6.32 -11.21
C ASP A 51 -14.32 7.51 -11.01
N ARG A 52 -14.75 8.75 -11.27
CA ARG A 52 -13.90 9.93 -11.12
C ARG A 52 -13.65 10.25 -9.65
N ALA A 53 -14.72 10.28 -8.84
CA ALA A 53 -14.62 10.50 -7.41
C ALA A 53 -13.78 9.40 -6.75
N TRP A 54 -14.03 8.14 -7.10
CA TRP A 54 -13.25 7.01 -6.59
C TRP A 54 -11.77 7.12 -6.95
N VAL A 55 -11.41 7.52 -8.17
CA VAL A 55 -10.00 7.75 -8.53
C VAL A 55 -9.38 8.82 -7.64
N THR A 56 -10.07 9.94 -7.40
CA THR A 56 -9.60 10.97 -6.48
C THR A 56 -9.37 10.40 -5.07
N ASP A 57 -10.33 9.61 -4.56
CA ASP A 57 -10.23 8.97 -3.24
C ASP A 57 -9.01 8.02 -3.18
N VAL A 58 -8.73 7.27 -4.25
CA VAL A 58 -7.54 6.40 -4.35
C VAL A 58 -6.25 7.19 -4.29
N TYR A 59 -6.16 8.31 -5.01
CA TYR A 59 -4.97 9.18 -4.98
C TYR A 59 -4.72 9.71 -3.57
N GLU A 60 -5.75 10.21 -2.90
CA GLU A 60 -5.62 10.75 -1.55
C GLU A 60 -5.26 9.66 -0.54
N ALA A 61 -5.91 8.49 -0.61
CA ALA A 61 -5.69 7.42 0.36
C ALA A 61 -4.37 6.65 0.16
N VAL A 62 -3.93 6.45 -1.09
CA VAL A 62 -2.75 5.62 -1.42
C VAL A 62 -1.50 6.46 -1.64
N LEU A 63 -1.62 7.63 -2.26
CA LEU A 63 -0.47 8.48 -2.61
C LEU A 63 -0.37 9.74 -1.74
N GLU A 64 -1.33 9.97 -0.83
CA GLU A 64 -1.37 11.12 0.07
C GLU A 64 -1.28 12.46 -0.69
N ARG A 65 -1.84 12.51 -1.91
CA ARG A 65 -1.91 13.73 -2.74
C ARG A 65 -3.19 13.83 -3.53
N VAL A 66 -3.53 15.06 -3.91
CA VAL A 66 -4.65 15.36 -4.81
C VAL A 66 -4.18 15.19 -6.26
N PRO A 67 -4.91 14.44 -7.11
CA PRO A 67 -4.59 14.33 -8.53
C PRO A 67 -4.96 15.59 -9.30
N ASP A 68 -4.30 15.81 -10.43
CA ASP A 68 -4.77 16.80 -11.39
C ASP A 68 -5.91 16.26 -12.27
N ALA A 69 -6.57 17.15 -13.03
CA ALA A 69 -7.69 16.77 -13.87
C ALA A 69 -7.31 15.76 -14.97
N ALA A 70 -6.10 15.86 -15.53
CA ALA A 70 -5.65 14.97 -16.59
C ALA A 70 -5.35 13.56 -16.06
N GLU A 71 -4.85 13.45 -14.83
CA GLU A 71 -4.68 12.19 -14.11
C GLU A 71 -6.03 11.50 -13.90
N VAL A 72 -7.05 12.22 -13.42
CA VAL A 72 -8.40 11.66 -13.24
C VAL A 72 -9.00 11.22 -14.58
N ASP A 73 -8.90 12.06 -15.61
CA ASP A 73 -9.40 11.76 -16.96
C ASP A 73 -8.75 10.49 -17.55
N TYR A 74 -7.45 10.29 -17.29
CA TYR A 74 -6.73 9.08 -17.72
C TYR A 74 -7.33 7.82 -17.10
N TRP A 75 -7.52 7.81 -15.78
CA TRP A 75 -8.01 6.65 -15.04
C TRP A 75 -9.49 6.37 -15.32
N GLU A 76 -10.31 7.40 -15.46
CA GLU A 76 -11.70 7.25 -15.92
C GLU A 76 -11.73 6.56 -17.30
N GLY A 77 -10.86 6.96 -18.23
CA GLY A 77 -10.73 6.30 -19.53
C GLY A 77 -10.27 4.84 -19.43
N VAL A 78 -9.42 4.50 -18.45
CA VAL A 78 -8.98 3.12 -18.17
C VAL A 78 -10.13 2.26 -17.64
N LEU A 79 -10.92 2.79 -16.71
CA LEU A 79 -12.11 2.14 -16.15
C LEU A 79 -13.22 1.97 -17.21
N ALA A 80 -13.48 3.01 -18.00
CA ALA A 80 -14.46 2.98 -19.10
C ALA A 80 -14.14 1.93 -20.19
N ARG A 81 -12.87 1.54 -20.33
CA ARG A 81 -12.43 0.46 -21.23
C ARG A 81 -12.59 -0.94 -20.64
N GLY A 82 -13.13 -1.05 -19.41
CA GLY A 82 -13.44 -2.31 -18.75
C GLY A 82 -12.35 -2.80 -17.78
N THR A 83 -11.34 -1.99 -17.48
CA THR A 83 -10.38 -2.33 -16.41
C THR A 83 -11.11 -2.31 -15.07
N GLY A 84 -10.88 -3.32 -14.22
CA GLY A 84 -11.51 -3.38 -12.90
C GLY A 84 -10.91 -2.37 -11.93
N HIS A 85 -11.70 -1.93 -10.95
CA HIS A 85 -11.21 -1.07 -9.86
C HIS A 85 -10.08 -1.75 -9.07
N ALA A 86 -10.13 -3.08 -8.90
CA ALA A 86 -9.08 -3.83 -8.22
C ALA A 86 -7.73 -3.76 -8.96
N ASP A 87 -7.75 -3.83 -10.30
CA ASP A 87 -6.52 -3.73 -11.11
C ASP A 87 -5.94 -2.32 -11.05
N VAL A 88 -6.80 -1.29 -11.06
CA VAL A 88 -6.38 0.10 -10.87
C VAL A 88 -5.81 0.29 -9.47
N ALA A 89 -6.50 -0.12 -8.40
CA ALA A 89 -5.99 -0.01 -7.03
C ALA A 89 -4.63 -0.73 -6.86
N ARG A 90 -4.49 -1.94 -7.42
CA ARG A 90 -3.22 -2.67 -7.43
C ARG A 90 -2.12 -1.90 -8.17
N TYR A 91 -2.43 -1.22 -9.28
CA TYR A 91 -1.46 -0.37 -9.96
C TYR A 91 -0.93 0.75 -9.05
N PHE A 92 -1.82 1.44 -8.32
CA PHE A 92 -1.43 2.50 -7.39
C PHE A 92 -0.56 1.98 -6.25
N LEU A 93 -0.96 0.89 -5.61
CA LEU A 93 -0.24 0.27 -4.48
C LEU A 93 1.12 -0.32 -4.87
N HIS A 94 1.28 -0.75 -6.12
CA HIS A 94 2.58 -1.23 -6.63
C HIS A 94 3.37 -0.15 -7.38
N SER A 95 2.89 1.10 -7.39
CA SER A 95 3.57 2.20 -8.07
C SER A 95 4.89 2.56 -7.37
N PRO A 96 5.90 3.04 -8.11
CA PRO A 96 7.13 3.55 -7.50
C PRO A 96 6.88 4.68 -6.49
N GLU A 97 5.84 5.49 -6.70
CA GLU A 97 5.46 6.61 -5.82
C GLU A 97 5.02 6.08 -4.44
N HIS A 98 4.02 5.19 -4.42
CA HIS A 98 3.55 4.58 -3.18
C HIS A 98 4.66 3.79 -2.48
N LEU A 99 5.38 2.94 -3.21
CA LEU A 99 6.43 2.09 -2.62
C LEU A 99 7.61 2.92 -2.10
N THR A 100 7.91 4.06 -2.70
CA THR A 100 8.90 5.01 -2.18
C THR A 100 8.47 5.54 -0.82
N ALA A 101 7.22 6.01 -0.69
CA ALA A 101 6.69 6.51 0.58
C ALA A 101 6.69 5.42 1.67
N VAL A 102 6.30 4.19 1.32
CA VAL A 102 6.34 3.03 2.23
C VAL A 102 7.76 2.76 2.72
N VAL A 103 8.73 2.68 1.81
CA VAL A 103 10.14 2.42 2.18
C VAL A 103 10.69 3.55 3.05
N GLU A 104 10.44 4.80 2.70
CA GLU A 104 10.89 5.95 3.50
C GLU A 104 10.27 5.95 4.91
N GLY A 105 8.97 5.68 5.02
CA GLY A 105 8.27 5.56 6.29
C GLY A 105 8.87 4.47 7.18
N LEU A 106 9.12 3.28 6.63
CA LEU A 106 9.71 2.17 7.38
C LEU A 106 11.13 2.47 7.87
N TYR A 107 11.94 3.18 7.08
CA TYR A 107 13.27 3.62 7.52
C TYR A 107 13.19 4.60 8.69
N VAL A 108 12.27 5.57 8.62
CA VAL A 108 12.07 6.55 9.72
C VAL A 108 11.53 5.87 10.97
N GLU A 109 10.57 4.96 10.82
CA GLU A 109 9.92 4.26 11.92
C GLU A 109 10.88 3.30 12.63
N LEU A 110 11.56 2.45 11.86
CA LEU A 110 12.36 1.34 12.39
C LEU A 110 13.82 1.73 12.65
N LEU A 111 14.43 2.51 11.74
CA LEU A 111 15.86 2.84 11.79
C LEU A 111 16.13 4.26 12.29
N ARG A 112 15.09 5.07 12.51
CA ARG A 112 15.18 6.45 12.99
C ARG A 112 16.01 7.37 12.10
N ARG A 113 16.06 7.08 10.80
CA ARG A 113 16.72 7.92 9.79
C ARG A 113 16.02 7.81 8.44
N PRO A 114 16.23 8.76 7.52
CA PRO A 114 15.77 8.60 6.14
C PRO A 114 16.53 7.49 5.40
N ALA A 115 15.84 6.83 4.48
CA ALA A 115 16.45 5.93 3.51
C ALA A 115 17.44 6.70 2.62
N ASP A 116 18.62 6.13 2.38
CA ASP A 116 19.51 6.66 1.36
C ASP A 116 18.98 6.32 -0.05
N PRO A 117 19.35 7.09 -1.09
CA PRO A 117 18.79 6.90 -2.43
C PRO A 117 18.99 5.49 -3.00
N SER A 118 20.12 4.85 -2.71
CA SER A 118 20.44 3.51 -3.23
C SER A 118 19.64 2.43 -2.50
N GLY A 119 19.56 2.49 -1.17
CA GLY A 119 18.74 1.60 -0.36
C GLY A 119 17.26 1.71 -0.73
N ARG A 120 16.75 2.94 -0.88
CA ARG A 120 15.37 3.18 -1.32
C ARG A 120 15.09 2.55 -2.68
N ALA A 121 15.92 2.83 -3.68
CA ALA A 121 15.74 2.28 -5.02
C ALA A 121 15.82 0.74 -5.05
N HIS A 122 16.71 0.15 -4.25
CA HIS A 122 16.83 -1.30 -4.11
C HIS A 122 15.53 -1.92 -3.58
N TRP A 123 15.00 -1.39 -2.47
CA TRP A 123 13.78 -1.92 -1.86
C TRP A 123 12.54 -1.73 -2.72
N VAL A 124 12.39 -0.56 -3.35
CA VAL A 124 11.27 -0.31 -4.29
C VAL A 124 11.31 -1.33 -5.43
N ALA A 125 12.48 -1.54 -6.06
CA ALA A 125 12.61 -2.53 -7.12
C ALA A 125 12.31 -3.97 -6.65
N ALA A 126 12.73 -4.32 -5.43
CA ALA A 126 12.45 -5.64 -4.85
C ALA A 126 10.93 -5.84 -4.63
N LEU A 127 10.24 -4.84 -4.07
CA LEU A 127 8.79 -4.88 -3.86
C LEU A 127 8.02 -4.97 -5.19
N GLN A 128 8.45 -4.21 -6.21
CA GLN A 128 7.87 -4.31 -7.55
C GLN A 128 8.11 -5.67 -8.20
N ALA A 129 9.23 -6.33 -7.90
CA ALA A 129 9.52 -7.69 -8.36
C ALA A 129 8.78 -8.79 -7.57
N GLY A 130 7.90 -8.43 -6.62
CA GLY A 130 7.09 -9.36 -5.85
C GLY A 130 7.66 -9.75 -4.48
N MET A 131 8.69 -9.04 -3.98
CA MET A 131 9.05 -9.15 -2.57
C MET A 131 7.84 -8.77 -1.71
N ARG A 132 7.62 -9.53 -0.63
CA ARG A 132 6.59 -9.24 0.36
C ARG A 132 7.03 -8.09 1.27
N LEU A 133 6.11 -7.20 1.63
CA LEU A 133 6.41 -6.09 2.54
C LEU A 133 6.94 -6.59 3.90
N GLU A 134 6.38 -7.69 4.40
CA GLU A 134 6.81 -8.39 5.61
C GLU A 134 8.29 -8.80 5.54
N ALA A 135 8.76 -9.20 4.36
CA ALA A 135 10.14 -9.62 4.17
C ALA A 135 11.10 -8.43 4.24
N LEU A 136 10.70 -7.26 3.72
CA LEU A 136 11.45 -6.02 3.89
C LEU A 136 11.49 -5.61 5.36
N VAL A 137 10.34 -5.59 6.05
CA VAL A 137 10.28 -5.25 7.49
C VAL A 137 11.19 -6.17 8.30
N ALA A 138 11.13 -7.49 8.05
CA ALA A 138 12.00 -8.46 8.71
C ALA A 138 13.50 -8.20 8.41
N ALA A 139 13.84 -7.85 7.17
CA ALA A 139 15.21 -7.51 6.79
C ALA A 139 15.71 -6.28 7.55
N LEU A 140 14.90 -5.22 7.67
CA LEU A 140 15.25 -4.01 8.41
C LEU A 140 15.40 -4.30 9.91
N VAL A 141 14.44 -4.97 10.54
CA VAL A 141 14.49 -5.30 11.99
C VAL A 141 15.65 -6.22 12.34
N SER A 142 16.04 -7.13 11.45
CA SER A 142 17.19 -8.02 11.65
C SER A 142 18.56 -7.37 11.40
N SER A 143 18.58 -6.14 10.86
CA SER A 143 19.81 -5.46 10.49
C SER A 143 20.65 -5.04 11.70
N GLU A 144 21.96 -4.91 11.51
CA GLU A 144 22.84 -4.27 12.50
C GLU A 144 22.42 -2.83 12.77
N GLU A 145 21.89 -2.15 11.76
CA GLU A 145 21.41 -0.79 11.85
C GLU A 145 20.26 -0.64 12.84
N TYR A 146 19.28 -1.56 12.80
CA TYR A 146 18.18 -1.59 13.77
C TYR A 146 18.68 -1.84 15.21
N ARG A 147 19.68 -2.72 15.37
CA ARG A 147 20.31 -2.95 16.69
C ARG A 147 21.01 -1.69 17.21
N ALA A 148 21.63 -0.91 16.32
CA ALA A 148 22.26 0.35 16.68
C ALA A 148 21.21 1.44 17.01
N SER A 149 20.11 1.53 16.26
CA SER A 149 19.05 2.52 16.48
C SER A 149 18.24 2.25 17.76
N SER A 150 18.07 0.99 18.14
CA SER A 150 17.32 0.58 19.35
C SER A 150 18.12 0.62 20.65
N ALA A 151 19.44 0.82 20.59
CA ALA A 151 20.31 0.92 21.75
C ALA A 151 20.49 2.36 22.29
N SER A 152 19.77 3.33 21.71
CA SER A 152 19.81 4.77 22.06
C SER A 152 18.51 5.22 22.73
#